data_AF-A0A371GAJ6-F1
#
_entry.id   AF-A0A371GAJ6-F1
#
_cell.length_a   1.000
_cell.length_b   1.000
_cell.length_c   1.000
_cell.angle_alpha   90.00
_cell.angle_beta   90.00
_cell.angle_gamma   90.00
#
_symmetry.space_group_name_H-M   'P 1'
#
loop_
_entity.id
_entity.type
_entity.pdbx_description
1 polymer ?
#
loop_
_entity_poly.entity_id
_entity_poly.type
_entity_poly.pdbx_seq_one_letter_code
_entity_poly.pdbx_strand_id
1 'polypeptide(L)'
;MDGQWTLSPGQMVVLNISHSDSHDRCRCSQPAQRHGISRMGSRDPDVVVIVVPDLKHNLHECVPGTRFDRYLDLGRHAFGPKLGPWIVLPQQLIVQVGCDIVYMVTGGKCLKKFMEIACTDCTQLKQSYWILIFGAIHFFLSQLPNFNSVAGVSLAAAVMSLSYSTIAWLACLIRGRIDNVSYAYKRTSNTDLMFRVFNALGQISFAFAGHAVALEIQATIPSTPQKPSRIPMWHGAIGAYFINAICYFPVALIGYWAFGQAVDDNVLMALERPAWLIASANLMVFIHVVGSYQVYAMPIFDLIERMMTRRLNFPPGLALRLIARSAYVAFTLFIGVTFPFFGDLLGFFGGFGFAPTSYFLPSIMWLIIKKPKRYGINWFINWASIYIGVCIMLASTIGGLRNIVADASSYSFYT
;
A
#
# COMPACT_ATOMS: atom_id res chain seq x y z
N MET A 1 -43.12 -41.68 38.19
CA MET A 1 -43.89 -40.47 38.51
C MET A 1 -43.27 -39.35 37.71
N ASP A 2 -43.95 -39.02 36.60
CA ASP A 2 -44.07 -37.71 35.94
C ASP A 2 -42.82 -36.82 35.96
N GLY A 3 -42.09 -36.53 34.88
CA GLY A 3 -42.52 -36.28 33.50
C GLY A 3 -42.20 -34.81 33.17
N GLN A 4 -41.17 -34.55 32.34
CA GLN A 4 -41.16 -33.52 31.29
C GLN A 4 -39.79 -33.44 30.60
N TRP A 5 -39.81 -33.73 29.30
CA TRP A 5 -38.73 -33.46 28.36
C TRP A 5 -39.00 -32.13 27.66
N THR A 6 -38.03 -31.21 27.69
CA THR A 6 -37.99 -30.07 26.76
C THR A 6 -36.61 -30.04 26.12
N LEU A 7 -36.55 -30.41 24.85
CA LEU A 7 -35.39 -30.21 23.97
C LEU A 7 -35.41 -28.76 23.46
N SER A 8 -34.29 -28.06 23.58
CA SER A 8 -33.97 -26.85 22.82
C SER A 8 -32.68 -27.12 22.01
N PRO A 9 -32.65 -26.97 20.67
CA PRO A 9 -31.52 -27.36 19.83
C PRO A 9 -30.46 -26.26 19.71
N GLY A 10 -29.17 -26.63 19.73
CA GLY A 10 -28.13 -25.84 19.05
C GLY A 10 -26.72 -25.81 19.64
N GLN A 11 -26.48 -26.30 20.85
CA GLN A 11 -25.11 -26.49 21.36
C GLN A 11 -24.54 -27.79 20.77
N MET A 12 -23.44 -27.72 20.01
CA MET A 12 -22.60 -28.88 19.76
C MET A 12 -21.30 -28.76 20.54
N VAL A 13 -21.20 -29.70 21.47
CA VAL A 13 -20.13 -30.00 22.41
C VAL A 13 -18.87 -30.43 21.66
N VAL A 14 -17.74 -29.92 22.12
CA VAL A 14 -16.38 -30.31 21.72
C VAL A 14 -16.13 -31.76 22.18
N LEU A 15 -15.93 -32.68 21.23
CA LEU A 15 -15.42 -34.02 21.51
C LEU A 15 -13.93 -34.07 21.17
N ASN A 16 -13.13 -34.19 22.23
CA ASN A 16 -11.69 -34.41 22.19
C ASN A 16 -11.46 -35.92 22.20
N ILE A 17 -10.85 -36.50 21.16
CA ILE A 17 -10.39 -37.89 21.15
C ILE A 17 -8.92 -37.90 20.78
N SER A 18 -8.09 -38.21 21.76
CA SER A 18 -6.69 -38.59 21.63
C SER A 18 -6.59 -39.99 21.03
N HIS A 19 -5.73 -40.20 20.04
CA HIS A 19 -5.09 -41.51 19.84
C HIS A 19 -3.68 -41.38 19.25
N SER A 20 -2.83 -42.24 19.80
CA SER A 20 -1.39 -42.45 19.64
C SER A 20 -0.93 -42.93 18.27
N ASP A 21 0.30 -42.52 17.93
CA ASP A 21 1.31 -43.04 16.97
C ASP A 21 1.00 -44.29 16.13
N SER A 22 1.32 -44.19 14.83
CA SER A 22 2.28 -45.09 14.16
C SER A 22 2.62 -44.63 12.73
N HIS A 23 3.89 -44.74 12.38
CA HIS A 23 4.46 -44.65 11.03
C HIS A 23 3.61 -45.29 9.93
N ASP A 24 3.46 -44.63 8.77
CA ASP A 24 3.77 -45.28 7.50
C ASP A 24 3.90 -44.33 6.30
N ARG A 25 4.91 -44.62 5.46
CA ARG A 25 5.13 -44.01 4.16
C ARG A 25 4.08 -44.54 3.20
N CYS A 26 3.37 -43.69 2.47
CA CYS A 26 2.68 -44.13 1.25
C CYS A 26 2.80 -43.11 0.11
N ARG A 27 3.69 -43.46 -0.82
CA ARG A 27 3.69 -43.07 -2.22
C ARG A 27 2.46 -43.71 -2.87
N CYS A 28 1.60 -42.95 -3.54
CA CYS A 28 0.63 -43.51 -4.47
C CYS A 28 0.60 -42.73 -5.78
N SER A 29 0.95 -43.46 -6.83
CA SER A 29 0.84 -43.12 -8.24
C SER A 29 -0.38 -43.82 -8.86
N GLN A 30 -1.24 -43.03 -9.53
CA GLN A 30 -2.21 -43.40 -10.59
C GLN A 30 -3.44 -44.27 -10.23
N PRO A 31 -4.50 -44.37 -11.07
CA PRO A 31 -4.74 -43.83 -12.42
C PRO A 31 -6.08 -43.07 -12.64
N ALA A 32 -6.29 -42.60 -13.86
CA ALA A 32 -7.48 -41.89 -14.35
C ALA A 32 -8.79 -42.69 -14.23
N GLN A 33 -9.85 -42.06 -13.74
CA GLN A 33 -11.25 -42.46 -13.97
C GLN A 33 -12.06 -41.28 -14.49
N ARG A 34 -12.51 -41.43 -15.74
CA ARG A 34 -13.57 -40.62 -16.36
C ARG A 34 -14.89 -41.01 -15.72
N HIS A 35 -15.57 -40.09 -15.05
CA HIS A 35 -17.03 -40.09 -14.96
C HIS A 35 -17.55 -38.67 -15.16
N GLY A 36 -18.44 -38.54 -16.15
CA GLY A 36 -19.05 -37.28 -16.53
C GLY A 36 -20.02 -36.82 -15.44
N ILE A 37 -19.88 -35.56 -15.06
CA ILE A 37 -20.91 -34.81 -14.35
C ILE A 37 -21.18 -33.54 -15.16
N SER A 38 -22.47 -33.32 -15.36
CA SER A 38 -23.14 -32.29 -16.14
C SER A 38 -22.43 -30.95 -16.23
N ARG A 39 -22.44 -30.42 -17.46
CA ARG A 39 -22.22 -29.02 -17.80
C ARG A 39 -23.09 -28.12 -16.92
N MET A 40 -22.47 -27.42 -15.98
CA MET A 40 -23.00 -26.15 -15.49
C MET A 40 -22.15 -25.05 -16.13
N GLY A 41 -22.64 -24.57 -17.28
CA GLY A 41 -22.06 -23.45 -17.98
C GLY A 41 -22.25 -22.17 -17.17
N SER A 42 -21.29 -21.90 -16.28
CA SER A 42 -20.99 -20.54 -15.85
C SER A 42 -20.02 -19.97 -16.87
N ARG A 43 -20.51 -19.09 -17.74
CA ARG A 43 -19.63 -18.22 -18.53
C ARG A 43 -18.92 -17.32 -17.53
N ASP A 44 -17.66 -17.59 -17.22
CA ASP A 44 -16.81 -16.63 -16.51
C ASP A 44 -16.74 -15.36 -17.36
N PRO A 45 -17.23 -14.20 -16.88
CA PRO A 45 -16.97 -12.92 -17.51
C PRO A 45 -15.65 -12.36 -16.95
N ASP A 46 -14.59 -13.17 -16.87
CA ASP A 46 -13.30 -12.76 -16.28
C ASP A 46 -12.28 -12.48 -17.39
N VAL A 47 -12.68 -11.70 -18.38
CA VAL A 47 -11.77 -11.22 -19.42
C VAL A 47 -11.90 -9.70 -19.46
N VAL A 48 -10.78 -9.07 -19.11
CA VAL A 48 -10.50 -7.63 -19.09
C VAL A 48 -10.90 -6.94 -17.78
N VAL A 49 -9.88 -6.54 -17.00
CA VAL A 49 -9.68 -5.22 -16.34
C VAL A 49 -8.95 -5.37 -14.98
N ILE A 50 -7.72 -4.84 -14.95
CA ILE A 50 -6.73 -4.73 -13.84
C ILE A 50 -6.13 -6.05 -13.33
N VAL A 51 -4.97 -6.38 -13.90
CA VAL A 51 -4.19 -7.63 -13.74
C VAL A 51 -3.68 -7.88 -12.32
N VAL A 52 -3.69 -6.90 -11.40
CA VAL A 52 -3.02 -7.05 -10.09
C VAL A 52 -3.98 -7.29 -8.91
N PRO A 53 -5.12 -6.56 -8.78
CA PRO A 53 -6.08 -6.81 -7.70
C PRO A 53 -6.73 -8.19 -7.80
N ASP A 54 -7.06 -8.62 -9.02
CA ASP A 54 -7.70 -9.90 -9.31
C ASP A 54 -6.83 -11.08 -8.88
N LEU A 55 -5.51 -10.93 -9.04
CA LEU A 55 -4.57 -11.97 -8.69
C LEU A 55 -4.46 -12.24 -7.19
N LYS A 56 -4.51 -11.20 -6.34
CA LYS A 56 -4.33 -11.38 -4.89
C LYS A 56 -5.59 -11.92 -4.22
N HIS A 57 -6.78 -11.41 -4.54
CA HIS A 57 -7.99 -11.85 -3.86
C HIS A 57 -8.39 -13.29 -4.21
N ASN A 58 -8.00 -13.77 -5.41
CA ASN A 58 -8.21 -15.16 -5.86
C ASN A 58 -7.33 -16.16 -5.14
N LEU A 59 -6.30 -15.66 -4.47
CA LEU A 59 -5.31 -16.45 -3.77
C LEU A 59 -5.56 -16.49 -2.25
N HIS A 60 -6.41 -15.61 -1.70
CA HIS A 60 -6.76 -15.60 -0.26
C HIS A 60 -7.42 -16.91 0.20
N GLU A 61 -8.21 -17.53 -0.67
CA GLU A 61 -8.99 -18.75 -0.40
C GLU A 61 -8.80 -19.77 -1.54
N CYS A 62 -7.61 -19.84 -2.14
CA CYS A 62 -7.37 -20.73 -3.29
C CYS A 62 -7.32 -22.23 -2.93
N VAL A 63 -7.18 -22.55 -1.65
CA VAL A 63 -7.15 -23.92 -1.11
C VAL A 63 -8.40 -24.11 -0.22
N PRO A 64 -9.25 -25.13 -0.48
CA PRO A 64 -10.41 -25.40 0.36
C PRO A 64 -10.03 -25.52 1.83
N GLY A 65 -10.71 -24.76 2.71
CA GLY A 65 -10.49 -24.80 4.15
C GLY A 65 -9.27 -24.03 4.68
N THR A 66 -8.47 -23.38 3.82
CA THR A 66 -7.32 -22.56 4.25
C THR A 66 -7.52 -21.11 3.81
N ARG A 67 -7.35 -20.17 4.76
CA ARG A 67 -7.42 -18.73 4.52
C ARG A 67 -6.04 -18.10 4.69
N PHE A 68 -5.53 -17.46 3.65
CA PHE A 68 -4.22 -16.79 3.67
C PHE A 68 -4.35 -15.32 4.05
N ASP A 69 -4.41 -15.04 5.35
CA ASP A 69 -4.66 -13.68 5.87
C ASP A 69 -3.51 -12.69 5.66
N ARG A 70 -2.35 -13.16 5.20
CA ARG A 70 -1.15 -12.34 4.97
C ARG A 70 -0.49 -12.67 3.66
N TYR A 71 0.12 -11.66 3.06
CA TYR A 71 0.94 -11.84 1.87
C TYR A 71 2.10 -12.81 2.12
N LEU A 72 2.68 -12.78 3.33
CA LEU A 72 3.69 -13.73 3.78
C LEU A 72 3.23 -15.19 3.75
N ASP A 73 2.00 -15.47 4.17
CA ASP A 73 1.48 -16.83 4.25
C ASP A 73 1.16 -17.39 2.87
N LEU A 74 0.69 -16.52 1.97
CA LEU A 74 0.57 -16.85 0.55
C LEU A 74 1.94 -17.15 -0.08
N GLY A 75 2.96 -16.36 0.25
CA GLY A 75 4.34 -16.60 -0.17
C GLY A 75 4.89 -17.95 0.29
N ARG A 76 4.62 -18.34 1.54
CA ARG A 76 4.99 -19.67 2.09
C ARG A 76 4.34 -20.80 1.31
N HIS A 77 3.08 -20.63 0.92
CA HIS A 77 2.37 -21.63 0.13
C HIS A 77 2.93 -21.75 -1.30
N ALA A 78 3.20 -20.62 -1.96
CA ALA A 78 3.68 -20.61 -3.34
C ALA A 78 5.14 -21.08 -3.50
N PHE A 79 6.05 -20.61 -2.64
CA PHE A 79 7.50 -20.84 -2.77
C PHE A 79 8.07 -21.82 -1.74
N GLY A 80 7.23 -22.32 -0.83
CA GLY A 80 7.63 -23.21 0.26
C GLY A 80 7.98 -22.46 1.56
N PRO A 81 8.13 -23.21 2.67
CA PRO A 81 8.16 -22.67 4.03
C PRO A 81 9.41 -21.82 4.35
N LYS A 82 10.53 -22.08 3.66
CA LYS A 82 11.78 -21.33 3.83
C LYS A 82 11.91 -20.19 2.83
N LEU A 83 11.74 -20.45 1.54
CA LEU A 83 12.00 -19.48 0.47
C LEU A 83 10.89 -18.40 0.38
N GLY A 84 9.63 -18.76 0.62
CA GLY A 84 8.51 -17.82 0.56
C GLY A 84 8.68 -16.60 1.46
N PRO A 85 8.97 -16.78 2.76
CA PRO A 85 9.26 -15.66 3.65
C PRO A 85 10.44 -14.79 3.22
N TRP A 86 11.52 -15.40 2.73
CA TRP A 86 12.71 -14.67 2.28
C TRP A 86 12.47 -13.81 1.03
N ILE A 87 11.54 -14.20 0.16
CA ILE A 87 11.19 -13.43 -1.03
C ILE A 87 10.17 -12.33 -0.70
N VAL A 88 9.09 -12.70 0.00
CA VAL A 88 7.93 -11.84 0.16
C VAL A 88 8.12 -10.80 1.26
N LEU A 89 8.70 -11.19 2.40
CA LEU A 89 8.79 -10.32 3.57
C LEU A 89 9.62 -9.05 3.31
N PRO A 90 10.85 -9.12 2.74
CA PRO A 90 11.63 -7.90 2.51
C PRO A 90 10.90 -6.90 1.62
N GLN A 91 10.25 -7.40 0.56
CA GLN A 91 9.52 -6.56 -0.37
C GLN A 91 8.30 -5.89 0.26
N GLN A 92 7.55 -6.63 1.08
CA GLN A 92 6.42 -6.08 1.84
C GLN A 92 6.86 -5.05 2.88
N LEU A 93 8.00 -5.29 3.55
CA LEU A 93 8.58 -4.34 4.50
C LEU A 93 9.01 -3.05 3.80
N ILE A 94 9.74 -3.16 2.69
CA ILE A 94 10.23 -2.00 1.94
C ILE A 94 9.08 -1.07 1.54
N VAL A 95 7.98 -1.61 1.01
CA VAL A 95 6.85 -0.77 0.58
C VAL A 95 6.11 -0.14 1.76
N GLN A 96 5.90 -0.86 2.86
CA GLN A 96 5.20 -0.33 4.04
C GLN A 96 6.04 0.76 4.73
N VAL A 97 7.32 0.47 4.99
CA VAL A 97 8.28 1.42 5.58
C VAL A 97 8.47 2.63 4.66
N GLY A 98 8.59 2.40 3.36
CA GLY A 98 8.72 3.47 2.36
C GLY A 98 7.51 4.40 2.34
N CYS A 99 6.29 3.86 2.41
CA CYS A 99 5.06 4.66 2.50
C CYS A 99 5.06 5.53 3.77
N ASP A 100 5.42 4.95 4.91
CA ASP A 100 5.48 5.66 6.19
C ASP A 100 6.51 6.81 6.17
N ILE A 101 7.68 6.61 5.55
CA ILE A 101 8.69 7.66 5.36
C ILE A 101 8.16 8.79 4.45
N VAL A 102 7.54 8.44 3.32
CA VAL A 102 6.93 9.42 2.40
C VAL A 102 5.85 10.24 3.12
N TYR A 103 5.04 9.60 3.96
CA TYR A 103 4.01 10.29 4.74
C TYR A 103 4.61 11.22 5.80
N MET A 104 5.72 10.87 6.44
CA MET A 104 6.45 11.78 7.36
C MET A 104 6.83 13.08 6.65
N VAL A 105 7.43 12.97 5.46
CA VAL A 105 7.85 14.13 4.65
C VAL A 105 6.64 14.94 4.18
N THR A 106 5.60 14.26 3.68
CA THR A 106 4.39 14.89 3.15
C THR A 106 3.63 15.66 4.22
N GLY A 107 3.42 15.03 5.39
CA GLY A 107 2.75 15.64 6.52
C GLY A 107 3.47 16.89 7.01
N GLY A 108 4.80 16.81 7.18
CA GLY A 108 5.60 17.98 7.54
C GLY A 108 5.56 19.10 6.49
N LYS A 109 5.65 18.77 5.19
CA LYS A 109 5.60 19.76 4.10
C LYS A 109 4.24 20.46 4.01
N CYS A 110 3.15 19.72 4.15
CA CYS A 110 1.80 20.29 4.13
C CYS A 110 1.50 21.12 5.39
N LEU A 111 1.92 20.66 6.58
CA LEU A 111 1.76 21.44 7.81
C LEU A 111 2.55 22.75 7.75
N LYS A 112 3.79 22.71 7.25
CA LYS A 112 4.61 23.90 7.00
C LYS A 112 3.84 24.91 6.13
N LYS A 113 3.35 24.46 4.97
CA LYS A 113 2.64 25.32 4.02
C LYS A 113 1.35 25.90 4.61
N PHE A 114 0.60 25.11 5.39
CA PHE A 114 -0.56 25.60 6.11
C PHE A 114 -0.20 26.75 7.06
N MET A 115 0.84 26.57 7.87
CA MET A 115 1.25 27.56 8.88
C MET A 115 1.81 28.83 8.26
N GLU A 116 2.56 28.72 7.17
CA GLU A 116 3.04 29.87 6.39
C GLU A 116 1.90 30.73 5.82
N ILE A 117 0.77 30.12 5.49
CA ILE A 117 -0.41 30.82 4.98
C ILE A 117 -1.30 31.35 6.12
N ALA A 118 -1.49 30.56 7.17
CA ALA A 118 -2.40 30.88 8.28
C ALA A 118 -1.84 31.93 9.24
N CYS A 119 -0.51 31.99 9.38
CA CYS A 119 0.16 32.92 10.28
C CYS A 119 1.32 33.61 9.57
N THR A 120 1.06 34.78 8.98
CA THR A 120 2.07 35.57 8.26
C THR A 120 3.16 36.13 9.17
N ASP A 121 2.84 36.37 10.45
CA ASP A 121 3.76 36.96 11.43
C ASP A 121 4.50 35.90 12.28
N CYS A 122 4.28 34.61 12.01
CA CYS A 122 4.93 33.53 12.74
C CYS A 122 6.39 33.33 12.28
N THR A 123 7.24 32.87 13.21
CA THR A 123 8.63 32.52 12.90
C THR A 123 8.70 31.39 11.88
N GLN A 124 9.43 31.63 10.79
CA GLN A 124 9.63 30.65 9.72
C GLN A 124 10.51 29.51 10.21
N LEU A 125 9.90 28.34 10.43
CA LEU A 125 10.61 27.12 10.82
C LEU A 125 11.03 26.32 9.60
N LYS A 126 12.19 25.65 9.70
CA LYS A 126 12.67 24.71 8.67
C LYS A 126 11.73 23.52 8.54
N GLN A 127 11.71 22.91 7.36
CA GLN A 127 10.86 21.75 7.07
C GLN A 127 11.12 20.57 8.02
N SER A 128 12.37 20.37 8.45
CA SER A 128 12.74 19.32 9.41
C SER A 128 11.95 19.42 10.73
N TYR A 129 11.75 20.63 11.26
CA TYR A 129 10.94 20.83 12.48
C TYR A 129 9.47 20.46 12.28
N TRP A 130 8.90 20.78 11.11
CA TRP A 130 7.52 20.40 10.80
C TRP A 130 7.36 18.88 10.65
N ILE A 131 8.37 18.19 10.11
CA ILE A 131 8.40 16.72 10.06
C ILE A 131 8.50 16.15 11.48
N LEU A 132 9.30 16.74 12.38
CA LEU A 132 9.36 16.35 13.80
C LEU A 132 8.00 16.50 14.51
N ILE A 133 7.29 17.62 14.29
CA ILE A 133 5.96 17.86 14.85
C ILE A 133 4.97 16.80 14.34
N PHE A 134 5.00 16.48 13.04
CA PHE A 134 4.19 15.41 12.47
C PHE A 134 4.52 14.04 13.08
N GLY A 135 5.81 13.71 13.21
CA GLY A 135 6.27 12.47 13.85
C GLY A 135 5.86 12.36 15.32
N ALA A 136 5.84 13.46 16.07
CA ALA A 136 5.41 13.49 17.47
C ALA A 136 3.99 12.93 17.65
N ILE A 137 3.07 13.26 16.74
CA ILE A 137 1.69 12.74 16.76
C ILE A 137 1.68 11.21 16.61
N HIS A 138 2.56 10.67 15.78
CA HIS A 138 2.65 9.23 15.54
C HIS A 138 3.21 8.44 16.73
N PHE A 139 4.01 9.04 17.61
CA PHE A 139 4.40 8.37 18.85
C PHE A 139 3.19 8.04 19.74
N PHE A 140 2.16 8.91 19.75
CA PHE A 140 0.91 8.67 20.48
C PHE A 140 -0.03 7.75 19.71
N LEU A 141 -0.30 8.03 18.43
CA LEU A 141 -1.25 7.24 17.65
C LEU A 141 -0.79 5.80 17.39
N SER A 142 0.52 5.57 17.29
CA SER A 142 1.06 4.21 17.12
C SER A 142 0.70 3.27 18.27
N GLN A 143 0.30 3.78 19.44
CA GLN A 143 -0.08 2.95 20.58
C GLN A 143 -1.48 2.34 20.49
N LEU A 144 -2.28 2.71 19.47
CA LEU A 144 -3.62 2.16 19.23
C LEU A 144 -3.55 0.65 18.92
N PRO A 145 -4.42 -0.20 19.50
CA PRO A 145 -4.18 -1.64 19.56
C PRO A 145 -4.37 -2.38 18.22
N ASN A 146 -5.29 -1.94 17.35
CA ASN A 146 -5.64 -2.66 16.12
C ASN A 146 -6.29 -1.77 15.05
N PHE A 147 -6.44 -2.29 13.83
CA PHE A 147 -7.10 -1.62 12.70
C PHE A 147 -8.53 -1.12 13.01
N ASN A 148 -9.32 -1.86 13.79
CA ASN A 148 -10.67 -1.45 14.17
C ASN A 148 -10.67 -0.18 15.04
N SER A 149 -9.63 0.02 15.85
CA SER A 149 -9.43 1.23 16.65
C SER A 149 -9.03 2.44 15.80
N VAL A 150 -8.53 2.20 14.58
CA VAL A 150 -8.13 3.22 13.61
C VAL A 150 -9.24 3.47 12.58
N ALA A 151 -10.33 2.72 12.59
CA ALA A 151 -11.38 2.82 11.56
C ALA A 151 -11.96 4.24 11.41
N GLY A 152 -12.19 4.94 12.53
CA GLY A 152 -12.65 6.33 12.51
C GLY A 152 -11.61 7.29 11.91
N VAL A 153 -10.34 7.10 12.24
CA VAL A 153 -9.22 7.88 11.69
C VAL A 153 -9.06 7.60 10.19
N SER A 154 -9.21 6.34 9.77
CA SER A 154 -9.16 5.91 8.37
C SER A 154 -10.32 6.50 7.55
N LEU A 155 -11.54 6.53 8.10
CA LEU A 155 -12.69 7.17 7.46
C LEU A 155 -12.47 8.67 7.29
N ALA A 156 -12.00 9.35 8.35
CA ALA A 156 -11.65 10.77 8.26
C ALA A 156 -10.57 11.00 7.18
N ALA A 157 -9.53 10.17 7.14
CA ALA A 157 -8.48 10.25 6.13
C ALA A 157 -9.02 10.05 4.70
N ALA A 158 -9.98 9.15 4.49
CA ALA A 158 -10.61 8.94 3.19
C ALA A 158 -11.43 10.17 2.73
N VAL A 159 -12.23 10.76 3.63
CA VAL A 159 -12.99 11.98 3.34
C VAL A 159 -12.07 13.15 3.03
N MET A 160 -11.00 13.32 3.81
CA MET A 160 -9.99 14.35 3.55
C MET A 160 -9.30 14.15 2.19
N SER A 161 -9.02 12.89 1.82
CA SER A 161 -8.43 12.54 0.52
C SER A 161 -9.24 13.04 -0.66
N LEU A 162 -10.52 12.68 -0.67
CA LEU A 162 -11.48 13.12 -1.69
C LEU A 162 -11.61 14.65 -1.73
N SER A 163 -11.60 15.28 -0.56
CA SER A 163 -11.79 16.72 -0.42
C SER A 163 -10.59 17.49 -0.98
N TYR A 164 -9.36 17.18 -0.56
CA TYR A 164 -8.18 17.90 -1.06
C TYR A 164 -7.91 17.61 -2.53
N SER A 165 -8.19 16.41 -3.03
CA SER A 165 -8.01 16.12 -4.47
C SER A 165 -8.98 16.94 -5.30
N THR A 166 -10.23 17.08 -4.83
CA THR A 166 -11.25 17.89 -5.48
C THR A 166 -10.86 19.36 -5.50
N ILE A 167 -10.39 19.88 -4.35
CA ILE A 167 -9.87 21.25 -4.27
C ILE A 167 -8.68 21.43 -5.21
N ALA A 168 -7.74 20.48 -5.26
CA ALA A 168 -6.54 20.60 -6.08
C ALA A 168 -6.87 20.78 -7.57
N TRP A 169 -7.66 19.88 -8.17
CA TRP A 169 -7.97 19.99 -9.59
C TRP A 169 -8.91 21.15 -9.89
N LEU A 170 -9.87 21.44 -9.01
CA LEU A 170 -10.82 22.55 -9.20
C LEU A 170 -10.13 23.90 -9.06
N ALA A 171 -9.22 24.06 -8.11
CA ALA A 171 -8.42 25.28 -7.96
C ALA A 171 -7.50 25.50 -9.17
N CYS A 172 -6.88 24.44 -9.70
CA CYS A 172 -6.13 24.51 -10.96
C CYS A 172 -7.04 24.94 -12.13
N LEU A 173 -8.25 24.40 -12.22
CA LEU A 173 -9.21 24.72 -13.27
C LEU A 173 -9.65 26.18 -13.21
N ILE A 174 -10.00 26.67 -12.01
CA ILE A 174 -10.47 28.05 -11.79
C ILE A 174 -9.35 29.06 -12.00
N ARG A 175 -8.14 28.75 -11.52
CA ARG A 175 -6.96 29.60 -11.77
C ARG A 175 -6.68 29.74 -13.25
N GLY A 176 -6.88 28.67 -14.02
CA GLY A 176 -6.52 28.62 -15.43
C GLY A 176 -5.02 28.46 -15.65
N ARG A 177 -4.60 28.67 -16.90
CA ARG A 177 -3.19 28.53 -17.32
C ARG A 177 -2.36 29.70 -16.80
N ILE A 178 -1.14 29.41 -16.33
CA ILE A 178 -0.16 30.45 -16.05
C ILE A 178 0.27 31.16 -17.34
N ASP A 179 0.68 32.42 -17.22
CA ASP A 179 1.20 33.20 -18.34
C ASP A 179 2.46 32.52 -18.91
N ASN A 180 2.53 32.41 -20.25
CA ASN A 180 3.63 31.76 -20.97
C ASN A 180 3.87 30.29 -20.56
N VAL A 181 2.81 29.54 -20.27
CA VAL A 181 2.91 28.10 -19.98
C VAL A 181 3.62 27.35 -21.12
N SER A 182 4.63 26.56 -20.76
CA SER A 182 5.36 25.69 -21.67
C SER A 182 5.11 24.24 -21.34
N TYR A 183 4.78 23.46 -22.36
CA TYR A 183 4.63 22.00 -22.28
C TYR A 183 5.81 21.26 -22.91
N ALA A 184 6.83 22.00 -23.38
CA ALA A 184 8.06 21.40 -23.84
C ALA A 184 8.79 20.74 -22.67
N TYR A 185 9.55 19.67 -22.95
CA TYR A 185 10.45 19.10 -21.96
C TYR A 185 11.46 20.14 -21.49
N LYS A 186 11.70 20.19 -20.18
CA LYS A 186 12.69 21.09 -19.57
C LYS A 186 14.04 20.84 -20.23
N ARG A 187 14.70 21.90 -20.73
CA ARG A 187 16.04 21.80 -21.33
C ARG A 187 17.04 21.34 -20.27
N THR A 188 17.35 20.05 -20.28
CA THR A 188 18.35 19.41 -19.42
C THR A 188 19.28 18.55 -20.29
N SER A 189 20.33 17.98 -19.70
CA SER A 189 21.13 16.97 -20.41
C SER A 189 20.26 15.73 -20.72
N ASN A 190 20.60 15.01 -21.80
CA ASN A 190 19.89 13.78 -22.17
C ASN A 190 19.90 12.74 -21.03
N THR A 191 21.00 12.69 -20.28
CA THR A 191 21.15 11.81 -19.11
C THR A 191 20.19 12.20 -17.98
N ASP A 192 20.05 13.50 -17.68
CA ASP A 192 19.13 13.98 -16.64
C ASP A 192 17.67 13.70 -17.03
N LEU A 193 17.33 13.91 -18.31
CA LEU A 193 16.00 13.60 -18.84
C LEU A 193 15.66 12.11 -18.67
N MET A 194 16.60 11.21 -19.00
CA MET A 194 16.41 9.77 -18.85
C MET A 194 16.14 9.37 -17.39
N PHE A 195 16.92 9.90 -16.44
CA PHE A 195 16.71 9.60 -15.01
C PHE A 195 15.41 10.19 -14.47
N ARG A 196 14.97 11.36 -14.94
CA ARG A 196 13.65 11.92 -14.62
C ARG A 196 12.51 11.02 -15.09
N VAL A 197 12.60 10.50 -16.32
CA VAL A 197 11.61 9.54 -16.85
C VAL A 197 11.59 8.27 -16.01
N PHE A 198 12.76 7.74 -15.64
CA PHE A 198 12.85 6.56 -14.78
C PHE A 198 12.21 6.80 -13.41
N ASN A 199 12.48 7.94 -12.77
CA ASN A 199 11.87 8.32 -11.50
C ASN A 199 10.34 8.43 -11.62
N ALA A 200 9.84 9.02 -12.71
CA ALA A 200 8.41 9.16 -12.97
C ALA A 200 7.67 7.81 -13.08
N LEU A 201 8.30 6.78 -13.65
CA LEU A 201 7.72 5.43 -13.68
C LEU A 201 7.45 4.89 -12.27
N GLY A 202 8.34 5.18 -11.31
CA GLY A 202 8.14 4.83 -9.91
C GLY A 202 7.06 5.65 -9.24
N GLN A 203 7.01 6.96 -9.50
CA GLN A 203 5.94 7.82 -8.95
C GLN A 203 4.55 7.33 -9.37
N ILE A 204 4.39 6.97 -10.65
CA ILE A 204 3.15 6.36 -11.18
C ILE A 204 2.86 5.04 -10.48
N SER A 205 3.87 4.20 -10.30
CA SER A 205 3.72 2.91 -9.63
C SER A 205 3.30 3.09 -8.17
N PHE A 206 3.97 3.98 -7.44
CA PHE A 206 3.67 4.30 -6.04
C PHE A 206 2.24 4.83 -5.85
N ALA A 207 1.68 5.57 -6.82
CA ALA A 207 0.31 6.08 -6.74
C ALA A 207 -0.73 4.98 -6.48
N PHE A 208 -0.43 3.73 -6.83
CA PHE A 208 -1.30 2.57 -6.65
C PHE A 208 -0.86 1.63 -5.50
N ALA A 209 -0.17 2.15 -4.47
CA ALA A 209 0.43 1.45 -3.33
C ALA A 209 -0.48 0.50 -2.50
N GLY A 210 -1.81 0.56 -2.66
CA GLY A 210 -2.77 -0.18 -1.82
C GLY A 210 -2.65 -1.71 -1.87
N HIS A 211 -2.04 -2.27 -2.90
CA HIS A 211 -1.87 -3.72 -3.06
C HIS A 211 -1.06 -4.40 -1.95
N ALA A 212 -0.18 -3.66 -1.27
CA ALA A 212 0.70 -4.20 -0.24
C ALA A 212 -0.02 -4.52 1.08
N VAL A 213 -1.22 -3.97 1.27
CA VAL A 213 -2.08 -4.16 2.46
C VAL A 213 -3.42 -4.81 2.11
N ALA A 214 -3.65 -5.13 0.82
CA ALA A 214 -4.94 -5.63 0.35
C ALA A 214 -5.33 -6.97 1.01
N LEU A 215 -4.41 -7.91 1.22
CA LEU A 215 -4.74 -9.18 1.86
C LEU A 215 -5.04 -9.00 3.36
N GLU A 216 -4.31 -8.12 4.02
CA GLU A 216 -4.52 -7.77 5.41
C GLU A 216 -5.88 -7.09 5.62
N ILE A 217 -6.31 -6.24 4.67
CA ILE A 217 -7.68 -5.67 4.64
C ILE A 217 -8.72 -6.76 4.34
N GLN A 218 -8.46 -7.65 3.37
CA GLN A 218 -9.39 -8.74 3.05
C GLN A 218 -9.59 -9.68 4.24
N ALA A 219 -8.55 -9.89 5.05
CA ALA A 219 -8.60 -10.73 6.26
C ALA A 219 -9.62 -10.22 7.30
N THR A 220 -9.88 -8.91 7.36
CA THR A 220 -10.86 -8.34 8.30
C THR A 220 -12.31 -8.51 7.84
N ILE A 221 -12.55 -8.88 6.58
CA ILE A 221 -13.90 -9.14 6.06
C ILE A 221 -14.34 -10.54 6.51
N PRO A 222 -15.54 -10.71 7.10
CA PRO A 222 -16.07 -12.02 7.44
C PRO A 222 -16.17 -12.93 6.20
N SER A 223 -15.73 -14.18 6.31
CA SER A 223 -15.80 -15.17 5.23
C SER A 223 -16.43 -16.46 5.71
N THR A 224 -17.27 -17.07 4.88
CA THR A 224 -17.83 -18.42 5.09
C THR A 224 -17.76 -19.19 3.77
N PRO A 225 -17.76 -20.54 3.78
CA PRO A 225 -17.76 -21.33 2.55
C PRO A 225 -18.89 -20.97 1.57
N GLN A 226 -20.04 -20.50 2.10
CA GLN A 226 -21.20 -20.07 1.32
C GLN A 226 -21.13 -18.59 0.88
N LYS A 227 -20.33 -17.76 1.56
CA LYS A 227 -20.12 -16.33 1.28
C LYS A 227 -18.63 -16.00 1.37
N PRO A 228 -17.86 -16.24 0.30
CA PRO A 228 -16.41 -16.01 0.31
C PRO A 228 -16.09 -14.52 0.37
N SER A 229 -15.03 -14.16 1.09
CA SER A 229 -14.57 -12.77 1.24
C SER A 229 -14.12 -12.12 -0.08
N ARG A 230 -13.83 -12.94 -1.11
CA ARG A 230 -13.44 -12.47 -2.45
C ARG A 230 -14.46 -11.53 -3.07
N ILE A 231 -15.75 -11.82 -2.96
CA ILE A 231 -16.82 -11.05 -3.62
C ILE A 231 -16.89 -9.61 -3.08
N PRO A 232 -17.07 -9.38 -1.75
CA PRO A 232 -17.08 -8.02 -1.22
C PRO A 232 -15.73 -7.31 -1.41
N MET A 233 -14.61 -8.03 -1.34
CA MET A 233 -13.28 -7.46 -1.61
C MET A 233 -13.16 -6.94 -3.05
N TRP A 234 -13.66 -7.70 -4.02
CA TRP A 234 -13.64 -7.30 -5.43
C TRP A 234 -14.45 -6.03 -5.69
N HIS A 235 -15.68 -5.96 -5.16
CA HIS A 235 -16.50 -4.75 -5.26
C HIS A 235 -15.84 -3.55 -4.58
N GLY A 236 -15.23 -3.75 -3.41
CA GLY A 236 -14.46 -2.72 -2.71
C GLY A 236 -13.26 -2.24 -3.54
N ALA A 237 -12.52 -3.17 -4.16
CA ALA A 237 -11.38 -2.85 -5.01
C ALA A 237 -11.82 -2.04 -6.25
N ILE A 238 -12.86 -2.49 -6.98
CA ILE A 238 -13.39 -1.74 -8.13
C ILE A 238 -13.79 -0.32 -7.72
N GLY A 239 -14.53 -0.17 -6.62
CA GLY A 239 -14.92 1.14 -6.11
C GLY A 239 -13.73 2.03 -5.79
N ALA A 240 -12.70 1.47 -5.12
CA ALA A 240 -11.47 2.20 -4.82
C ALA A 240 -10.71 2.64 -6.07
N TYR A 241 -10.60 1.79 -7.10
CA TYR A 241 -9.95 2.16 -8.37
C TYR A 241 -10.72 3.24 -9.13
N PHE A 242 -12.05 3.17 -9.13
CA PHE A 242 -12.89 4.19 -9.73
C PHE A 242 -12.72 5.55 -9.03
N ILE A 243 -12.74 5.56 -7.70
CA ILE A 243 -12.48 6.76 -6.90
C ILE A 243 -11.07 7.31 -7.17
N ASN A 244 -10.05 6.45 -7.16
CA ASN A 244 -8.67 6.84 -7.47
C ASN A 244 -8.57 7.47 -8.86
N ALA A 245 -9.26 6.92 -9.87
CA ALA A 245 -9.26 7.48 -11.21
C ALA A 245 -9.84 8.91 -11.22
N ILE A 246 -10.96 9.14 -10.53
CA ILE A 246 -11.58 10.47 -10.41
C ILE A 246 -10.70 11.44 -9.60
N CYS A 247 -9.87 10.96 -8.69
CA CYS A 247 -8.96 11.83 -7.93
C CYS A 247 -7.68 12.13 -8.71
N TYR A 248 -7.03 11.11 -9.27
CA TYR A 248 -5.68 11.23 -9.85
C TYR A 248 -5.70 11.83 -11.25
N PHE A 249 -6.57 11.37 -12.15
CA PHE A 249 -6.55 11.83 -13.54
C PHE A 249 -6.87 13.32 -13.66
N PRO A 250 -7.92 13.88 -13.01
CA PRO A 250 -8.16 15.31 -13.05
C PRO A 250 -7.02 16.13 -12.46
N VAL A 251 -6.44 15.70 -11.34
CA VAL A 251 -5.30 16.40 -10.72
C VAL A 251 -4.09 16.40 -11.65
N ALA A 252 -3.75 15.27 -12.26
CA ALA A 252 -2.61 15.16 -13.16
C ALA A 252 -2.83 15.94 -14.47
N LEU A 253 -3.99 15.76 -15.11
CA LEU A 253 -4.29 16.37 -16.41
C LEU A 253 -4.52 17.88 -16.29
N ILE A 254 -5.37 18.32 -15.35
CA ILE A 254 -5.69 19.75 -15.17
C ILE A 254 -4.51 20.48 -14.51
N GLY A 255 -3.83 19.85 -13.55
CA GLY A 255 -2.62 20.41 -12.94
C GLY A 255 -1.51 20.62 -13.98
N TYR A 256 -1.21 19.60 -14.79
CA TYR A 256 -0.21 19.77 -15.86
C TYR A 256 -0.69 20.74 -16.93
N TRP A 257 -1.99 20.77 -17.28
CA TRP A 257 -2.54 21.78 -18.17
C TRP A 257 -2.35 23.21 -17.63
N ALA A 258 -2.57 23.45 -16.34
CA ALA A 258 -2.47 24.77 -15.74
C ALA A 258 -1.01 25.27 -15.64
N PHE A 259 -0.06 24.40 -15.31
CA PHE A 259 1.31 24.78 -14.97
C PHE A 259 2.40 24.31 -15.96
N GLY A 260 2.11 23.34 -16.81
CA GLY A 260 3.07 22.73 -17.74
C GLY A 260 4.32 22.22 -17.00
N GLN A 261 5.49 22.48 -17.58
CA GLN A 261 6.78 22.07 -16.99
C GLN A 261 7.15 22.77 -15.67
N ALA A 262 6.38 23.78 -15.23
CA ALA A 262 6.62 24.51 -13.99
C ALA A 262 5.87 23.94 -12.77
N VAL A 263 5.13 22.83 -12.95
CA VAL A 263 4.42 22.17 -11.86
C VAL A 263 5.40 21.61 -10.82
N ASP A 264 5.11 21.84 -9.54
CA ASP A 264 5.81 21.21 -8.42
C ASP A 264 5.36 19.75 -8.24
N ASP A 265 6.20 18.90 -7.62
CA ASP A 265 5.86 17.50 -7.29
C ASP A 265 4.54 17.37 -6.49
N ASN A 266 4.24 18.39 -5.67
CA ASN A 266 2.94 18.53 -5.03
C ASN A 266 2.24 19.75 -5.63
N VAL A 267 1.22 19.50 -6.45
CA VAL A 267 0.46 20.56 -7.16
C VAL A 267 -0.14 21.61 -6.22
N LEU A 268 -0.46 21.24 -4.97
CA LEU A 268 -0.99 22.20 -3.98
C LEU A 268 0.05 23.25 -3.58
N MET A 269 1.34 22.97 -3.78
CA MET A 269 2.42 23.93 -3.53
C MET A 269 2.53 24.98 -4.63
N ALA A 270 2.15 24.63 -5.86
CA ALA A 270 2.14 25.52 -7.01
C ALA A 270 0.96 26.51 -7.00
N LEU A 271 -0.06 26.26 -6.16
CA LEU A 271 -1.24 27.11 -5.99
C LEU A 271 -1.01 28.15 -4.89
N GLU A 272 -1.32 29.42 -5.18
CA GLU A 272 -1.09 30.54 -4.24
C GLU A 272 -2.38 31.25 -3.81
N ARG A 273 -3.47 31.13 -4.58
CA ARG A 273 -4.74 31.84 -4.32
C ARG A 273 -5.97 30.97 -4.62
N PRO A 274 -7.08 31.14 -3.88
CA PRO A 274 -7.20 31.92 -2.64
C PRO A 274 -6.54 31.22 -1.45
N ALA A 275 -5.85 31.99 -0.60
CA ALA A 275 -4.97 31.49 0.46
C ALA A 275 -5.67 30.52 1.43
N TRP A 276 -6.87 30.86 1.91
CA TRP A 276 -7.63 30.03 2.85
C TRP A 276 -7.95 28.64 2.30
N LEU A 277 -8.22 28.53 1.00
CA LEU A 277 -8.58 27.28 0.35
C LEU A 277 -7.35 26.37 0.23
N ILE A 278 -6.20 26.94 -0.13
CA ILE A 278 -4.93 26.22 -0.22
C ILE A 278 -4.43 25.79 1.17
N ALA A 279 -4.58 26.66 2.17
CA ALA A 279 -4.31 26.31 3.57
C ALA A 279 -5.20 25.12 4.01
N SER A 280 -6.50 25.21 3.75
CA SER A 280 -7.46 24.13 4.09
C SER A 280 -7.10 22.82 3.40
N ALA A 281 -6.77 22.83 2.10
CA ALA A 281 -6.33 21.64 1.38
C ALA A 281 -5.05 21.03 1.95
N ASN A 282 -4.06 21.84 2.33
CA ASN A 282 -2.84 21.35 2.97
C ASN A 282 -3.13 20.72 4.35
N LEU A 283 -4.04 21.30 5.13
CA LEU A 283 -4.48 20.73 6.40
C LEU A 283 -5.25 19.40 6.19
N MET A 284 -6.07 19.30 5.14
CA MET A 284 -6.74 18.05 4.76
C MET A 284 -5.72 16.96 4.37
N VAL A 285 -4.69 17.30 3.58
CA VAL A 285 -3.60 16.35 3.26
C VAL A 285 -2.91 15.89 4.54
N PHE A 286 -2.59 16.82 5.45
CA PHE A 286 -1.99 16.50 6.75
C PHE A 286 -2.84 15.48 7.52
N ILE A 287 -4.14 15.73 7.70
CA ILE A 287 -5.04 14.80 8.41
C ILE A 287 -5.14 13.45 7.67
N HIS A 288 -5.20 13.46 6.34
CA HIS A 288 -5.19 12.25 5.53
C HIS A 288 -3.95 11.39 5.81
N VAL A 289 -2.75 11.97 5.71
CA VAL A 289 -1.51 11.21 5.87
C VAL A 289 -1.30 10.73 7.32
N VAL A 290 -1.86 11.41 8.33
CA VAL A 290 -1.88 10.91 9.71
C VAL A 290 -2.59 9.55 9.78
N GLY A 291 -3.76 9.43 9.16
CA GLY A 291 -4.51 8.18 9.13
C GLY A 291 -3.86 7.11 8.27
N SER A 292 -3.39 7.49 7.08
CA SER A 292 -2.73 6.57 6.14
C SER A 292 -1.47 5.95 6.74
N TYR A 293 -0.65 6.71 7.47
CA TYR A 293 0.51 6.18 8.19
C TYR A 293 0.11 5.05 9.16
N GLN A 294 -0.98 5.21 9.92
CA GLN A 294 -1.42 4.16 10.85
C GLN A 294 -1.80 2.87 10.11
N VAL A 295 -2.44 2.97 8.94
CA VAL A 295 -2.84 1.79 8.14
C VAL A 295 -1.62 1.00 7.67
N TYR A 296 -0.56 1.69 7.22
CA TYR A 296 0.67 1.04 6.73
C TYR A 296 1.61 0.57 7.85
N ALA A 297 1.61 1.23 9.00
CA ALA A 297 2.44 0.86 10.15
C ALA A 297 1.90 -0.35 10.93
N MET A 298 0.58 -0.58 10.97
CA MET A 298 -0.03 -1.66 11.76
C MET A 298 0.51 -3.08 11.45
N PRO A 299 0.66 -3.51 10.17
CA PRO A 299 1.27 -4.79 9.85
C PRO A 299 2.73 -4.90 10.33
N ILE A 300 3.47 -3.79 10.29
CA ILE A 300 4.87 -3.73 10.76
C ILE A 300 4.93 -3.87 12.27
N PHE A 301 4.07 -3.16 13.00
CA PHE A 301 3.99 -3.27 14.46
C PHE A 301 3.72 -4.71 14.91
N ASP A 302 2.71 -5.35 14.31
CA ASP A 302 2.38 -6.74 14.61
C ASP A 302 3.54 -7.70 14.26
N LEU A 303 4.27 -7.46 13.17
CA LEU A 303 5.45 -8.26 12.83
C LEU A 303 6.58 -8.11 13.85
N ILE A 304 6.94 -6.88 14.22
CA ILE A 304 8.02 -6.60 15.17
C ILE A 304 7.67 -7.18 16.54
N GLU A 305 6.46 -6.96 17.04
CA GLU A 305 5.99 -7.50 18.32
C GLU A 305 6.03 -9.04 18.33
N ARG A 306 5.59 -9.69 17.25
CA ARG A 306 5.66 -11.15 17.12
C ARG A 306 7.09 -11.65 17.08
N MET A 307 7.98 -10.97 16.37
CA MET A 307 9.38 -11.34 16.31
C MET A 307 10.03 -11.22 17.69
N MET A 308 9.83 -10.11 18.40
CA MET A 308 10.38 -9.91 19.74
C MET A 308 9.82 -10.92 20.75
N THR A 309 8.53 -11.24 20.69
CA THR A 309 7.91 -12.21 21.60
C THR A 309 8.35 -13.65 21.30
N ARG A 310 8.38 -14.07 20.02
CA ARG A 310 8.61 -15.48 19.66
C ARG A 310 10.06 -15.86 19.39
N ARG A 311 10.90 -14.91 18.96
CA ARG A 311 12.32 -15.18 18.65
C ARG A 311 13.24 -14.71 19.76
N LEU A 312 12.92 -13.58 20.38
CA LEU A 312 13.75 -12.96 21.42
C LEU A 312 13.21 -13.20 22.83
N ASN A 313 12.09 -13.92 22.98
CA ASN A 313 11.46 -14.28 24.26
C ASN A 313 11.14 -13.09 25.18
N PHE A 314 10.86 -11.91 24.61
CA PHE A 314 10.39 -10.77 25.41
C PHE A 314 8.96 -11.02 25.93
N PRO A 315 8.64 -10.61 27.17
CA PRO A 315 7.30 -10.74 27.70
C PRO A 315 6.34 -9.84 26.92
N PRO A 316 5.18 -10.36 26.46
CA PRO A 316 4.18 -9.54 25.82
C PRO A 316 3.59 -8.57 26.85
N GLY A 317 3.35 -7.32 26.47
CA GLY A 317 2.79 -6.33 27.37
C GLY A 317 2.90 -4.90 26.83
N LEU A 318 2.48 -3.94 27.66
CA LEU A 318 2.49 -2.52 27.31
C LEU A 318 3.90 -2.01 27.04
N ALA A 319 4.89 -2.44 27.83
CA ALA A 319 6.28 -2.02 27.67
C ALA A 319 6.86 -2.45 26.31
N LEU A 320 6.63 -3.70 25.89
CA LEU A 320 7.06 -4.20 24.59
C LEU A 320 6.42 -3.39 23.46
N ARG A 321 5.11 -3.14 23.56
CA ARG A 321 4.37 -2.35 22.57
C ARG A 321 4.92 -0.92 22.46
N LEU A 322 5.08 -0.24 23.59
CA LEU A 322 5.61 1.13 23.65
C LEU A 322 7.00 1.18 23.00
N ILE A 323 7.92 0.33 23.42
CA ILE A 323 9.30 0.35 22.92
C ILE A 323 9.36 -0.01 21.43
N ALA A 324 8.73 -1.12 21.02
CA ALA A 324 8.80 -1.60 19.65
C ALA A 324 8.19 -0.60 18.65
N ARG A 325 7.02 -0.04 18.97
CA ARG A 325 6.32 0.90 18.09
C ARG A 325 6.96 2.27 18.09
N SER A 326 7.39 2.78 19.24
CA SER A 326 8.13 4.05 19.30
C SER A 326 9.47 3.96 18.60
N ALA A 327 10.19 2.83 18.68
CA ALA A 327 11.43 2.63 17.93
C ALA A 327 11.19 2.66 16.42
N TYR A 328 10.10 2.03 15.95
CA TYR A 328 9.72 2.08 14.54
C TYR A 328 9.38 3.50 14.07
N VAL A 329 8.57 4.24 14.83
CA VAL A 329 8.22 5.64 14.52
C VAL A 329 9.47 6.52 14.53
N ALA A 330 10.37 6.33 15.49
CA ALA A 330 11.64 7.05 15.54
C ALA A 330 12.51 6.77 14.31
N PHE A 331 12.53 5.53 13.83
CA PHE A 331 13.27 5.12 12.63
C PHE A 331 12.72 5.78 11.35
N THR A 332 11.42 5.71 11.11
CA THR A 332 10.80 6.33 9.93
C THR A 332 10.91 7.86 9.99
N LEU A 333 10.79 8.45 11.18
CA LEU A 333 11.01 9.88 11.42
C LEU A 333 12.44 10.31 11.11
N PHE A 334 13.43 9.56 11.59
CA PHE A 334 14.85 9.84 11.32
C PHE A 334 15.12 9.88 9.82
N ILE A 335 14.64 8.87 9.07
CA ILE A 335 14.83 8.84 7.61
C ILE A 335 14.08 9.98 6.93
N GLY A 336 12.82 10.27 7.34
CA GLY A 336 12.02 11.34 6.75
C GLY A 336 12.62 12.74 6.97
N VAL A 337 13.21 13.00 8.14
CA VAL A 337 13.94 14.25 8.42
C VAL A 337 15.23 14.34 7.61
N THR A 338 15.91 13.19 7.44
CA THR A 338 17.19 13.12 6.73
C THR A 338 17.01 13.32 5.22
N PHE A 339 16.03 12.67 4.59
CA PHE A 339 15.85 12.72 3.13
C PHE A 339 14.48 13.29 2.72
N PRO A 340 14.20 14.60 2.87
CA PRO A 340 12.87 15.17 2.63
C PRO A 340 12.53 15.43 1.14
N PHE A 341 13.02 14.59 0.22
CA PHE A 341 12.82 14.71 -1.23
C PHE A 341 11.58 13.94 -1.68
N PHE A 342 10.40 14.56 -1.55
CA PHE A 342 9.11 13.91 -1.80
C PHE A 342 9.03 13.18 -3.16
N GLY A 343 9.29 13.86 -4.28
CA GLY A 343 9.19 13.27 -5.62
C GLY A 343 10.15 12.09 -5.85
N ASP A 344 11.36 12.17 -5.32
CA ASP A 344 12.37 11.13 -5.50
C ASP A 344 12.17 9.93 -4.56
N LEU A 345 11.69 10.16 -3.34
CA LEU A 345 11.28 9.07 -2.45
C LEU A 345 10.14 8.26 -3.06
N LEU A 346 9.15 8.93 -3.68
CA LEU A 346 8.05 8.28 -4.40
C LEU A 346 8.58 7.41 -5.55
N GLY A 347 9.50 7.93 -6.36
CA GLY A 347 10.06 7.17 -7.47
C GLY A 347 10.95 6.01 -7.02
N PHE A 348 11.79 6.22 -6.01
CA PHE A 348 12.64 5.17 -5.44
C PHE A 348 11.81 4.03 -4.83
N PHE A 349 10.92 4.32 -3.87
CA PHE A 349 10.12 3.26 -3.22
C PHE A 349 9.06 2.67 -4.15
N GLY A 350 8.55 3.45 -5.11
CA GLY A 350 7.65 2.98 -6.16
C GLY A 350 8.28 1.90 -7.05
N GLY A 351 9.55 2.09 -7.42
CA GLY A 351 10.32 1.07 -8.13
C GLY A 351 10.74 -0.09 -7.22
N PHE A 352 11.39 0.22 -6.11
CA PHE A 352 12.11 -0.75 -5.29
C PHE A 352 11.20 -1.69 -4.50
N GLY A 353 10.13 -1.17 -3.88
CA GLY A 353 9.22 -1.98 -3.07
C GLY A 353 7.88 -2.28 -3.75
N PHE A 354 7.30 -1.28 -4.42
CA PHE A 354 5.96 -1.45 -4.98
C PHE A 354 5.94 -2.28 -6.26
N ALA A 355 6.88 -2.07 -7.20
CA ALA A 355 6.90 -2.85 -8.43
C ALA A 355 6.97 -4.38 -8.18
N PRO A 356 7.79 -4.89 -7.24
CA PRO A 356 7.75 -6.28 -6.81
C PRO A 356 6.43 -6.76 -6.24
N THR A 357 5.90 -6.03 -5.26
CA THR A 357 4.73 -6.45 -4.49
C THR A 357 3.43 -6.38 -5.30
N SER A 358 3.41 -5.63 -6.39
CA SER A 358 2.22 -5.43 -7.23
C SER A 358 2.34 -6.10 -8.59
N TYR A 359 3.42 -5.91 -9.34
CA TYR A 359 3.47 -6.43 -10.70
C TYR A 359 3.89 -7.90 -10.74
N PHE A 360 5.09 -8.22 -10.28
CA PHE A 360 5.68 -9.51 -10.61
C PHE A 360 5.47 -10.60 -9.54
N LEU A 361 5.55 -10.30 -8.24
CA LEU A 361 5.37 -11.35 -7.21
C LEU A 361 3.97 -11.97 -7.25
N PRO A 362 2.86 -11.21 -7.35
CA PRO A 362 1.53 -11.81 -7.46
C PRO A 362 1.42 -12.68 -8.72
N SER A 363 1.91 -12.18 -9.87
CA SER A 363 1.90 -12.91 -11.14
C SER A 363 2.69 -14.21 -11.09
N ILE A 364 3.86 -14.22 -10.46
CA ILE A 364 4.65 -15.45 -10.25
C ILE A 364 3.88 -16.43 -9.36
N MET A 365 3.35 -15.98 -8.23
CA MET A 365 2.60 -16.84 -7.30
C MET A 365 1.36 -17.44 -7.97
N TRP A 366 0.62 -16.64 -8.75
CA TRP A 366 -0.54 -17.11 -9.47
C TRP A 366 -0.20 -18.14 -10.55
N LEU A 367 0.89 -17.93 -11.31
CA LEU A 367 1.37 -18.91 -12.29
C LEU A 367 1.75 -20.25 -11.63
N ILE A 368 2.37 -20.22 -10.44
CA ILE A 368 2.75 -21.41 -9.68
C ILE A 368 1.51 -22.15 -9.12
N ILE A 369 0.56 -21.40 -8.56
CA ILE A 369 -0.61 -21.96 -7.87
C ILE A 369 -1.69 -22.41 -8.86
N LYS A 370 -2.10 -21.56 -9.80
CA LYS A 370 -3.23 -21.83 -10.71
C LYS A 370 -2.83 -22.61 -11.96
N LYS A 371 -1.55 -22.62 -12.34
CA LYS A 371 -1.01 -23.39 -13.48
C LYS A 371 -1.88 -23.27 -14.75
N PRO A 372 -2.09 -22.05 -15.28
CA PRO A 372 -2.91 -21.85 -16.48
C PRO A 372 -2.34 -22.59 -17.70
N LYS A 373 -3.18 -22.77 -18.73
CA LYS A 373 -2.72 -23.31 -20.03
C LYS A 373 -1.56 -22.45 -20.56
N ARG A 374 -0.43 -23.10 -20.84
CA ARG A 374 0.73 -22.44 -21.45
C ARG A 374 0.32 -21.81 -22.78
N TYR A 375 0.82 -20.60 -23.05
CA TYR A 375 0.45 -19.78 -24.20
C TYR A 375 -1.03 -19.36 -24.27
N GLY A 376 -1.79 -19.48 -23.18
CA GLY A 376 -3.10 -18.85 -23.05
C GLY A 376 -2.99 -17.35 -22.76
N ILE A 377 -4.08 -16.60 -22.94
CA ILE A 377 -4.16 -15.15 -22.66
C ILE A 377 -3.67 -14.84 -21.24
N ASN A 378 -4.20 -15.55 -20.24
CA ASN A 378 -3.82 -15.33 -18.84
C ASN A 378 -2.35 -15.66 -18.56
N TRP A 379 -1.74 -16.59 -19.32
CA TRP A 379 -0.32 -16.88 -19.20
C TRP A 379 0.53 -15.73 -19.74
N PHE A 380 0.19 -15.19 -20.91
CA PHE A 380 0.87 -14.03 -21.51
C PHE A 380 0.74 -12.77 -20.65
N ILE A 381 -0.46 -12.48 -20.14
CA ILE A 381 -0.71 -11.31 -19.29
C ILE A 381 0.18 -11.35 -18.04
N ASN A 382 0.30 -12.50 -17.38
CA ASN A 382 1.12 -12.64 -16.18
C ASN A 382 2.62 -12.51 -16.48
N TRP A 383 3.11 -13.08 -17.59
CA TRP A 383 4.50 -12.88 -18.00
C TRP A 383 4.80 -11.44 -18.41
N ALA A 384 3.87 -10.77 -19.08
CA ALA A 384 3.99 -9.35 -19.41
C ALA A 384 4.06 -8.49 -18.13
N SER A 385 3.20 -8.76 -17.13
CA SER A 385 3.25 -8.10 -15.82
C SER A 385 4.59 -8.32 -15.13
N ILE A 386 5.14 -9.53 -15.19
CA ILE A 386 6.47 -9.83 -14.63
C ILE A 386 7.56 -9.00 -15.32
N TYR A 387 7.60 -9.02 -16.65
CA TYR A 387 8.61 -8.32 -17.42
C TYR A 387 8.55 -6.80 -17.19
N ILE A 388 7.35 -6.21 -17.32
CA ILE A 388 7.12 -4.78 -17.08
C ILE A 388 7.50 -4.41 -15.64
N GLY A 389 7.08 -5.21 -14.65
CA GLY A 389 7.39 -4.98 -13.25
C GLY A 389 8.90 -4.98 -12.96
N VAL A 390 9.65 -5.91 -13.55
CA VAL A 390 11.12 -5.96 -13.41
C VAL A 390 11.78 -4.75 -14.08
N CYS A 391 11.32 -4.35 -15.27
CA CYS A 391 11.82 -3.15 -15.95
C CYS A 391 11.57 -1.88 -15.12
N ILE A 392 10.37 -1.71 -14.57
CA ILE A 392 10.03 -0.58 -13.69
C ILE A 392 10.90 -0.59 -12.44
N MET A 393 11.05 -1.75 -11.78
CA MET A 393 11.89 -1.89 -10.59
C MET A 393 13.31 -1.42 -10.85
N LEU A 394 13.95 -1.92 -11.93
CA LEU A 394 15.33 -1.57 -12.26
C LEU A 394 15.47 -0.09 -12.64
N ALA A 395 14.67 0.37 -13.61
CA ALA A 395 14.76 1.74 -14.12
C ALA A 395 14.49 2.74 -13.00
N SER A 396 13.36 2.60 -12.32
CA SER A 396 12.90 3.58 -11.34
C SER A 396 13.74 3.60 -10.06
N THR A 397 14.23 2.46 -9.58
CA THR A 397 15.11 2.44 -8.41
C THR A 397 16.41 3.20 -8.70
N ILE A 398 16.98 3.01 -9.90
CA ILE A 398 18.20 3.72 -10.32
C ILE A 398 17.89 5.22 -10.50
N GLY A 399 16.78 5.57 -11.16
CA GLY A 399 16.36 6.96 -11.37
C GLY A 399 16.14 7.71 -10.06
N GLY A 400 15.34 7.14 -9.15
CA GLY A 400 15.08 7.72 -7.84
C GLY A 400 16.34 7.82 -6.99
N LEU A 401 17.17 6.79 -6.94
CA LEU A 401 18.43 6.84 -6.17
C LEU A 401 19.38 7.91 -6.70
N ARG A 402 19.56 8.00 -8.02
CA ARG A 402 20.40 9.04 -8.63
C ARG A 402 19.91 10.43 -8.30
N ASN A 403 18.59 10.66 -8.36
CA ASN A 403 18.03 11.97 -8.03
C ASN A 403 18.17 12.30 -6.54
N ILE A 404 17.92 11.34 -5.64
CA ILE A 404 18.19 11.52 -4.20
C ILE A 404 19.65 11.92 -3.96
N VAL A 405 20.61 11.24 -4.62
CA VAL A 405 22.04 11.57 -4.48
C VAL A 405 22.34 12.98 -5.01
N ALA A 406 21.77 13.36 -6.16
CA ALA A 406 21.95 14.68 -6.73
C ALA A 406 21.37 15.77 -5.82
N ASP A 407 20.15 15.60 -5.34
CA ASP A 407 19.47 16.57 -4.47
C ASP A 407 20.14 16.66 -3.09
N ALA A 408 20.53 15.51 -2.51
CA ALA A 408 21.25 15.45 -1.25
C ALA A 408 22.62 16.14 -1.30
N SER A 409 23.29 16.16 -2.45
CA SER A 409 24.60 16.84 -2.60
C SER A 409 24.53 18.36 -2.39
N SER A 410 23.35 18.94 -2.60
CA SER A 410 23.07 20.37 -2.43
C SER A 410 22.31 20.69 -1.14
N TYR A 411 21.87 19.67 -0.40
CA TYR A 411 20.98 19.82 0.75
C TYR A 411 21.76 20.01 2.06
N SER A 412 21.48 21.12 2.75
CA SER A 412 21.98 21.34 4.11
C SER A 412 21.04 20.67 5.12
N PHE A 413 21.44 19.52 5.64
CA PHE A 413 20.61 18.67 6.51
C PHE A 413 20.12 19.36 7.80
N TYR A 414 20.97 20.16 8.45
CA TYR A 414 20.69 20.70 9.80
C TYR A 414 21.04 22.19 9.98
N THR A 415 21.54 22.86 8.94
CA THR A 415 21.98 24.28 8.94
C THR A 415 21.17 25.11 7.96
#